data_AF-A0A017STW3-F1
#
_entry.id   AF-A0A017STW3-F1
#
_cell.length_a   1.000
_cell.length_b   1.000
_cell.length_c   1.000
_cell.angle_alpha   90.00
_cell.angle_beta   90.00
_cell.angle_gamma   90.00
#
_symmetry.space_group_name_H-M   'P 1'
#
loop_
_entity.id
_entity.type
_entity.pdbx_description
1 polymer ?
#
loop_
_entity_poly.entity_id
_entity_poly.type
_entity_poly.pdbx_seq_one_letter_code
_entity_poly.pdbx_strand_id
1 'polypeptide(L)'
;MREHNLNRLALIDARFGRATAVEGAEEAFDEAFLRVREAVLRPVMEDVAGELRKLGHAPRIAVEDLDHEGDPMRSCIVLHLGKRGRGEASGYVAFGVVRDGPAPEVLAWLMAPPTPFDLLRYAHPDRIDEGHVEQLLVDAIEQLFARSAG
;
A
#
# COMPACT_ATOMS: atom_id res chain seq x y z
N MET A 1 5.60 44.97 12.99
CA MET A 1 5.73 43.60 12.46
C MET A 1 6.10 43.73 10.99
N ARG A 2 7.22 43.16 10.53
CA ARG A 2 7.82 43.48 9.21
C ARG A 2 7.00 42.87 8.06
N GLU A 3 6.73 43.66 7.02
CA GLU A 3 6.08 43.28 5.74
C GLU A 3 6.60 41.96 5.14
N HIS A 4 7.87 41.65 5.38
CA HIS A 4 8.52 40.42 4.95
C HIS A 4 7.85 39.13 5.53
N ASN A 5 7.30 39.21 6.74
CA ASN A 5 6.61 38.07 7.36
C ASN A 5 5.18 37.89 6.80
N LEU A 6 4.52 38.99 6.41
CA LEU A 6 3.21 38.95 5.74
C LEU A 6 3.31 38.33 4.35
N ASN A 7 4.35 38.67 3.57
CA ASN A 7 4.56 38.07 2.25
C ASN A 7 4.92 36.58 2.32
N ARG A 8 5.63 36.12 3.35
CA ARG A 8 5.92 34.69 3.55
C ARG A 8 4.67 33.91 3.96
N LEU A 9 3.83 34.48 4.82
CA LEU A 9 2.54 33.88 5.19
C LEU A 9 1.57 33.85 4.01
N ALA A 10 1.52 34.90 3.19
CA ALA A 10 0.71 34.92 1.97
C ALA A 10 1.21 33.93 0.90
N LEU A 11 2.52 33.67 0.81
CA LEU A 11 3.08 32.62 -0.05
C LEU A 11 2.77 31.20 0.45
N ILE A 12 2.74 31.01 1.77
CA ILE A 12 2.30 29.76 2.40
C ILE A 12 0.79 29.59 2.17
N ASP A 13 -0.02 30.62 2.40
CA ASP A 13 -1.47 30.58 2.19
C ASP A 13 -1.86 30.48 0.70
N ALA A 14 -1.05 31.00 -0.23
CA ALA A 14 -1.24 30.78 -1.66
C ALA A 14 -0.82 29.37 -2.10
N ARG A 15 0.14 28.74 -1.39
CA ARG A 15 0.64 27.39 -1.67
C ARG A 15 -0.18 26.29 -0.97
N PHE A 16 -0.86 26.63 0.13
CA PHE A 16 -1.58 25.68 1.01
C PHE A 16 -3.06 26.04 1.24
N GLY A 17 -3.48 27.29 1.01
CA GLY A 17 -4.84 27.79 1.30
C GLY A 17 -5.86 27.58 0.19
N ARG A 18 -5.50 26.90 -0.91
CA ARG A 18 -6.44 26.47 -1.96
C ARG A 18 -6.12 25.05 -2.46
N ALA A 19 -6.08 24.09 -1.55
CA ALA A 19 -6.45 22.73 -1.90
C ALA A 19 -7.97 22.59 -1.74
N THR A 20 -8.74 23.28 -2.58
CA THR A 20 -10.03 22.69 -3.00
C THR A 20 -9.61 21.43 -3.73
N ALA A 21 -9.73 20.27 -3.06
CA ALA A 21 -9.73 19.00 -3.74
C ALA A 21 -10.70 19.16 -4.92
N VAL A 22 -10.14 19.22 -6.13
CA VAL A 22 -10.97 19.22 -7.33
C VAL A 22 -11.66 17.88 -7.25
N GLU A 23 -12.98 17.83 -7.10
CA GLU A 23 -13.73 16.59 -6.83
C GLU A 23 -13.35 15.43 -7.78
N GLY A 24 -12.85 15.72 -8.99
CA GLY A 24 -12.34 14.70 -9.93
C GLY A 24 -10.89 14.23 -9.75
N ALA A 25 -10.06 14.87 -8.91
CA ALA A 25 -8.66 14.47 -8.71
C ALA A 25 -8.53 13.22 -7.83
N GLU A 26 -9.38 13.11 -6.80
CA GLU A 26 -9.42 11.92 -5.94
C GLU A 26 -10.04 10.73 -6.68
N GLU A 27 -11.14 10.95 -7.40
CA GLU A 27 -11.76 9.93 -8.26
C GLU A 27 -10.78 9.43 -9.32
N ALA A 28 -10.04 10.34 -9.99
CA ALA A 28 -9.03 9.96 -10.95
C ALA A 28 -7.88 9.14 -10.33
N PHE A 29 -7.50 9.45 -9.09
CA PHE A 29 -6.47 8.69 -8.36
C PHE A 29 -6.97 7.28 -8.03
N ASP A 30 -8.20 7.15 -7.52
CA ASP A 30 -8.81 5.86 -7.21
C ASP A 30 -8.97 5.02 -8.47
N GLU A 31 -9.42 5.60 -9.58
CA GLU A 31 -9.48 4.91 -10.87
C GLU A 31 -8.09 4.47 -11.35
N ALA A 32 -7.07 5.31 -11.18
CA ALA A 32 -5.70 4.95 -11.51
C ALA A 32 -5.19 3.78 -10.66
N PHE A 33 -5.49 3.80 -9.35
CA PHE A 33 -5.17 2.69 -8.46
C PHE A 33 -5.90 1.41 -8.87
N LEU A 34 -7.18 1.47 -9.20
CA LEU A 34 -7.93 0.31 -9.69
C LEU A 34 -7.34 -0.27 -10.98
N ARG A 35 -6.93 0.58 -11.93
CA ARG A 35 -6.26 0.13 -13.16
C ARG A 35 -4.96 -0.59 -12.86
N VAL A 36 -4.09 0.01 -12.03
CA VAL A 36 -2.81 -0.57 -11.63
C VAL A 36 -2.99 -1.84 -10.80
N ARG A 37 -4.02 -1.90 -9.95
CA ARG A 37 -4.36 -3.07 -9.16
C ARG A 37 -4.62 -4.28 -10.05
N GLU A 38 -5.41 -4.11 -11.11
CA GLU A 38 -5.76 -5.21 -12.01
C GLU A 38 -4.69 -5.48 -13.06
N ALA A 39 -3.95 -4.47 -13.52
CA ALA A 39 -2.96 -4.61 -14.58
C ALA A 39 -1.56 -5.03 -14.09
N VAL A 40 -1.20 -4.71 -12.84
CA VAL A 40 0.14 -4.94 -12.29
C VAL A 40 0.09 -5.71 -10.98
N LEU A 41 -0.59 -5.18 -9.95
CA LEU A 41 -0.51 -5.76 -8.60
C LEU A 41 -1.07 -7.18 -8.55
N ARG A 42 -2.28 -7.40 -9.09
CA ARG A 42 -2.93 -8.71 -9.08
C ARG A 42 -2.10 -9.76 -9.85
N PRO A 43 -1.69 -9.55 -11.11
CA PRO A 43 -0.86 -10.52 -11.83
C PRO A 43 0.41 -10.90 -11.06
N VAL A 44 1.15 -9.91 -10.55
CA VAL A 44 2.40 -10.19 -9.80
C VAL A 44 2.12 -10.96 -8.51
N MET A 45 1.07 -10.59 -7.78
CA MET A 45 0.66 -11.34 -6.59
C MET A 45 0.24 -12.77 -6.94
N GLU A 46 -0.43 -12.99 -8.08
CA GLU A 46 -0.84 -14.32 -8.55
C GLU A 46 0.36 -15.20 -8.90
N ASP A 47 1.38 -14.65 -9.55
CA ASP A 47 2.63 -15.34 -9.86
C ASP A 47 3.37 -15.74 -8.57
N VAL A 48 3.56 -14.79 -7.65
CA VAL A 48 4.18 -15.06 -6.34
C VAL A 48 3.37 -16.10 -5.54
N ALA A 49 2.04 -16.00 -5.55
CA ALA A 49 1.18 -16.99 -4.92
C ALA A 49 1.30 -18.37 -5.58
N GLY A 50 1.50 -18.43 -6.89
CA GLY A 50 1.79 -19.64 -7.65
C GLY A 50 3.04 -20.34 -7.14
N GLU A 51 4.15 -19.61 -6.99
CA GLU A 51 5.41 -20.14 -6.46
C GLU A 51 5.27 -20.61 -5.00
N LEU A 52 4.60 -19.82 -4.15
CA LEU A 52 4.33 -20.20 -2.77
C LEU A 52 3.52 -21.50 -2.65
N ARG A 53 2.53 -21.72 -3.54
CA ARG A 53 1.76 -22.98 -3.58
C ARG A 53 2.64 -24.18 -3.95
N LYS A 54 3.58 -24.02 -4.90
CA LYS A 54 4.53 -25.09 -5.25
C LYS A 54 5.41 -25.51 -4.07
N LEU A 55 5.69 -24.57 -3.17
CA LEU A 55 6.43 -24.81 -1.92
C LEU A 55 5.55 -25.37 -0.78
N GLY A 56 4.24 -25.53 -1.01
CA GLY A 56 3.29 -26.10 -0.05
C GLY A 56 2.69 -25.09 0.93
N HIS A 57 2.74 -23.79 0.62
CA HIS A 57 2.00 -22.75 1.32
C HIS A 57 0.57 -22.62 0.77
N ALA A 58 -0.31 -21.91 1.48
CA ALA A 58 -1.71 -21.69 1.12
C ALA A 58 -2.02 -20.19 0.93
N PRO A 59 -1.40 -19.51 -0.06
CA PRO A 59 -1.63 -18.10 -0.27
C PRO A 59 -3.01 -17.81 -0.84
N ARG A 60 -3.61 -16.69 -0.39
CA ARG A 60 -4.92 -16.18 -0.81
C ARG A 60 -4.79 -14.70 -1.18
N ILE A 61 -5.31 -14.33 -2.34
CA ILE A 61 -5.40 -12.94 -2.77
C ILE A 61 -6.83 -12.46 -2.56
N ALA A 62 -7.00 -11.28 -1.99
CA ALA A 62 -8.30 -10.70 -1.69
C ALA A 62 -8.34 -9.20 -1.96
N VAL A 63 -9.55 -8.68 -2.12
CA VAL A 63 -9.82 -7.25 -2.00
C VAL A 63 -10.69 -7.06 -0.76
N GLU A 64 -10.19 -6.32 0.21
CA GLU A 64 -10.83 -6.18 1.52
C GLU A 64 -10.52 -4.82 2.15
N ASP A 65 -11.37 -4.41 3.08
CA ASP A 65 -11.15 -3.22 3.89
C ASP A 65 -10.25 -3.61 5.07
N LEU A 66 -9.19 -2.84 5.28
CA LEU A 66 -8.17 -3.08 6.30
C LEU A 66 -7.97 -1.86 7.18
N ASP A 67 -7.35 -2.08 8.34
CA ASP A 67 -6.86 -1.03 9.22
C ASP A 67 -5.33 -1.08 9.23
N HIS A 68 -4.70 0.08 9.17
CA HIS A 68 -3.27 0.23 9.37
C HIS A 68 -3.03 1.34 10.39
N GLU A 69 -2.50 0.98 11.56
CA GLU A 69 -2.21 1.93 12.64
C GLU A 69 -3.40 2.81 13.06
N GLY A 70 -4.64 2.31 12.92
CA GLY A 70 -5.88 3.04 13.23
C GLY A 70 -6.48 3.81 12.06
N ASP A 71 -5.85 3.77 10.88
CA ASP A 71 -6.38 4.36 9.66
C ASP A 71 -7.12 3.33 8.81
N PRO A 72 -8.45 3.47 8.62
CA PRO A 72 -9.22 2.54 7.81
C PRO A 72 -8.96 2.80 6.33
N MET A 73 -8.49 1.77 5.63
CA MET A 73 -8.29 1.75 4.18
C MET A 73 -9.31 0.84 3.51
N ARG A 74 -9.93 1.35 2.45
CA ARG A 74 -10.94 0.63 1.69
C ARG A 74 -10.38 -0.02 0.44
N SER A 75 -10.94 -1.17 0.07
CA SER A 75 -10.65 -1.86 -1.20
C SER A 75 -9.15 -2.14 -1.44
N CYS A 76 -8.44 -2.51 -0.37
CA CYS A 76 -7.03 -2.86 -0.43
C CYS A 76 -6.86 -4.18 -1.17
N ILE A 77 -5.81 -4.33 -1.98
CA ILE A 77 -5.43 -5.64 -2.51
C ILE A 77 -4.44 -6.30 -1.56
N VAL A 78 -4.70 -7.55 -1.21
CA VAL A 78 -4.01 -8.24 -0.12
C VAL A 78 -3.55 -9.61 -0.57
N LEU A 79 -2.27 -9.92 -0.35
CA LEU A 79 -1.70 -11.26 -0.45
C LEU A 79 -1.52 -11.84 0.95
N HIS A 80 -2.46 -12.69 1.36
CA HIS A 80 -2.33 -13.54 2.54
C HIS A 80 -1.40 -14.70 2.21
N LEU A 81 -0.40 -14.95 3.07
CA LEU A 81 0.64 -15.93 2.75
C LEU A 81 0.31 -17.35 3.18
N GLY A 82 -0.58 -17.53 4.17
CA GLY A 82 -1.04 -18.84 4.66
C GLY A 82 0.10 -19.84 4.87
N LYS A 83 0.89 -19.68 5.93
CA LYS A 83 2.05 -20.58 6.17
C LYS A 83 1.61 -22.03 6.34
N ARG A 84 2.40 -22.92 5.74
CA ARG A 84 2.27 -24.37 5.88
C ARG A 84 2.13 -24.75 7.36
N GLY A 85 1.00 -25.37 7.71
CA GLY A 85 0.73 -25.86 9.06
C GLY A 85 0.36 -24.79 10.11
N ARG A 86 0.32 -23.49 9.77
CA ARG A 86 -0.08 -22.41 10.69
C ARG A 86 -1.39 -21.70 10.32
N GLY A 87 -2.00 -22.03 9.18
CA GLY A 87 -3.27 -21.45 8.73
C GLY A 87 -3.12 -20.01 8.21
N GLU A 88 -4.27 -19.36 7.95
CA GLU A 88 -4.36 -18.04 7.29
C GLU A 88 -3.76 -16.88 8.10
N ALA A 89 -3.57 -17.05 9.41
CA ALA A 89 -3.13 -15.99 10.33
C ALA A 89 -1.61 -15.70 10.31
N SER A 90 -0.89 -16.10 9.26
CA SER A 90 0.57 -15.99 9.21
C SER A 90 1.11 -14.61 8.82
N GLY A 91 0.21 -13.67 8.49
CA GLY A 91 0.50 -12.34 7.99
C GLY A 91 0.23 -12.19 6.49
N TYR A 92 0.25 -10.94 6.04
CA TYR A 92 -0.10 -10.56 4.68
C TYR A 92 0.71 -9.35 4.21
N VAL A 93 0.81 -9.17 2.89
CA VAL A 93 1.26 -7.92 2.26
C VAL A 93 0.05 -7.26 1.61
N ALA A 94 -0.13 -5.96 1.80
CA ALA A 94 -1.27 -5.23 1.27
C ALA A 94 -0.86 -3.92 0.60
N PHE A 95 -1.69 -3.50 -0.35
CA PHE A 95 -1.61 -2.20 -1.03
C PHE A 95 -2.96 -1.51 -0.92
N GLY A 96 -2.95 -0.23 -0.56
CA GLY A 96 -4.15 0.56 -0.30
C GLY A 96 -3.87 2.04 -0.44
N VAL A 97 -4.92 2.84 -0.62
CA VAL A 97 -4.79 4.29 -0.78
C VAL A 97 -4.93 4.96 0.59
N VAL A 98 -3.88 5.67 1.02
CA VAL A 98 -3.86 6.49 2.23
C VAL A 98 -4.10 7.96 1.89
N ARG A 99 -4.75 8.67 2.82
CA ARG A 99 -5.19 10.08 2.67
C ARG A 99 -4.89 10.93 3.91
N ASP A 100 -3.94 10.49 4.72
CA ASP A 100 -3.46 11.18 5.92
C ASP A 100 -2.63 12.43 5.60
N GLY A 101 -2.09 12.51 4.38
CA GLY A 101 -1.24 13.58 3.89
C GLY A 101 -1.93 14.65 3.03
N PRO A 102 -1.16 15.61 2.47
CA PRO A 102 -1.68 16.68 1.63
C PRO A 102 -2.18 16.21 0.25
N ALA A 103 -1.91 14.97 -0.12
CA ALA A 103 -2.35 14.32 -1.35
C ALA A 103 -2.50 12.80 -1.09
N PRO A 104 -3.36 12.10 -1.85
CA PRO A 104 -3.47 10.65 -1.75
C PRO A 104 -2.17 9.96 -2.18
N GLU A 105 -1.84 8.86 -1.51
CA GLU A 105 -0.70 8.00 -1.82
C GLU A 105 -1.14 6.54 -1.82
N VAL A 106 -0.43 5.67 -2.55
CA VAL A 106 -0.57 4.22 -2.38
C VAL A 106 0.45 3.75 -1.35
N LEU A 107 -0.01 3.18 -0.26
CA LEU A 107 0.83 2.54 0.74
C LEU A 107 0.91 1.04 0.46
N ALA A 108 2.13 0.50 0.41
CA ALA A 108 2.42 -0.91 0.52
C ALA A 108 2.90 -1.20 1.94
N TRP A 109 2.28 -2.16 2.62
CA TRP A 109 2.67 -2.54 3.98
C TRP A 109 2.64 -4.05 4.21
N LEU A 110 3.46 -4.48 5.16
CA LEU A 110 3.53 -5.85 5.65
C LEU A 110 2.85 -5.92 7.02
N MET A 111 1.86 -6.79 7.15
CA MET A 111 1.34 -7.20 8.45
C MET A 111 2.03 -8.48 8.90
N ALA A 112 3.04 -8.33 9.77
CA ALA A 112 3.68 -9.43 10.49
C ALA A 112 3.44 -9.23 12.00
N PRO A 113 2.55 -10.02 12.65
CA PRO A 113 2.21 -9.82 14.05
C PRO A 113 3.44 -9.65 14.95
N PRO A 114 3.42 -8.72 15.92
CA PRO A 114 2.25 -8.00 16.42
C PRO A 114 1.91 -6.65 15.73
N THR A 115 2.80 -6.08 14.91
CA THR A 115 2.62 -4.71 14.37
C THR A 115 2.76 -4.66 12.85
N PRO A 116 2.02 -3.80 12.15
CA PRO A 116 2.25 -3.55 10.73
C PRO A 116 3.58 -2.81 10.51
N PHE A 117 4.10 -2.88 9.28
CA PHE A 117 5.30 -2.16 8.85
C PHE A 117 5.09 -1.59 7.45
N ASP A 118 5.33 -0.29 7.30
CA ASP A 118 5.39 0.36 6.00
C ASP A 118 6.58 -0.16 5.20
N LEU A 119 6.29 -0.64 3.99
CA LEU A 119 7.32 -1.08 3.05
C LEU A 119 7.68 0.06 2.11
N LEU A 120 6.67 0.68 1.50
CA LEU A 120 6.87 1.72 0.51
C LEU A 120 5.60 2.57 0.31
N ARG A 121 5.78 3.86 0.06
CA ARG A 121 4.71 4.78 -0.35
C ARG A 121 4.96 5.25 -1.78
N TYR A 122 3.90 5.24 -2.59
CA TYR A 122 3.90 5.75 -3.96
C TYR A 122 3.04 7.01 -4.04
N ALA A 123 3.66 8.11 -4.48
CA ALA A 123 2.96 9.38 -4.69
C ALA A 123 1.92 9.31 -5.82
N HIS A 124 1.99 8.30 -6.70
CA HIS A 124 0.99 8.08 -7.76
C HIS A 124 0.95 6.60 -8.18
N PRO A 125 -0.22 6.02 -8.51
CA PRO A 125 -0.32 4.62 -8.93
C PRO A 125 0.53 4.28 -10.15
N ASP A 126 0.68 5.19 -11.11
CA ASP A 126 1.48 4.98 -12.33
C ASP A 126 2.99 4.77 -12.08
N ARG A 127 3.46 4.93 -10.83
CA ARG A 127 4.83 4.61 -10.41
C ARG A 127 5.00 3.17 -9.97
N ILE A 128 3.92 2.40 -9.90
CA ILE A 128 3.94 1.00 -9.53
C ILE A 128 4.19 0.19 -10.81
N ASP A 129 5.36 -0.42 -10.89
CA ASP A 129 5.75 -1.32 -11.98
C ASP A 129 5.95 -2.75 -11.47
N GLU A 130 5.90 -3.69 -12.41
CA GLU A 130 5.94 -5.13 -12.16
C GLU A 130 7.18 -5.56 -11.39
N GLY A 131 8.36 -5.11 -11.82
CA GLY A 131 9.64 -5.53 -11.24
C GLY A 131 9.83 -5.05 -9.81
N HIS A 132 9.43 -3.81 -9.51
CA HIS A 132 9.48 -3.32 -8.13
C HIS A 132 8.46 -4.01 -7.23
N VAL A 133 7.26 -4.32 -7.73
CA VAL A 133 6.24 -5.04 -6.94
C VAL A 133 6.72 -6.46 -6.63
N GLU A 134 7.30 -7.16 -7.59
CA GLU A 134 7.85 -8.51 -7.38
C GLU A 134 8.93 -8.49 -6.29
N GLN A 135 9.92 -7.60 -6.40
CA GLN A 135 10.99 -7.46 -5.42
C GLN A 135 10.43 -7.14 -4.02
N LEU A 136 9.52 -6.17 -3.93
CA LEU A 136 8.90 -5.79 -2.66
C LEU A 136 8.15 -6.97 -2.01
N LEU A 137 7.42 -7.77 -2.80
CA LEU A 137 6.72 -8.94 -2.29
C LEU A 137 7.71 -10.01 -1.79
N VAL A 138 8.79 -10.28 -2.53
CA VAL A 138 9.82 -11.24 -2.12
C VAL A 138 10.46 -10.82 -0.81
N ASP A 139 10.91 -9.57 -0.70
CA ASP A 139 11.54 -9.01 0.51
C ASP A 139 10.60 -9.09 1.72
N ALA A 140 9.31 -8.76 1.52
CA ALA A 140 8.30 -8.80 2.58
C ALA A 140 8.02 -10.24 3.05
N ILE A 141 7.97 -11.21 2.12
CA ILE A 141 7.81 -12.63 2.43
C ILE A 141 9.01 -13.15 3.21
N GLU A 142 10.23 -12.82 2.79
CA GLU A 142 11.46 -13.20 3.48
C GLU A 142 11.45 -12.66 4.92
N GLN A 143 11.14 -11.39 5.11
CA GLN A 143 11.06 -10.77 6.43
C GLN A 143 10.03 -11.46 7.32
N LEU A 144 8.87 -11.79 6.77
CA LEU A 144 7.79 -12.47 7.49
C LEU A 144 8.17 -13.93 7.83
N PHE A 145 8.94 -14.62 7.00
CA PHE A 145 9.47 -15.96 7.31
C PHE A 145 10.54 -15.91 8.41
N ALA A 146 11.49 -14.98 8.30
CA ALA A 146 12.55 -14.80 9.29
C ALA A 146 11.98 -14.55 10.70
N ARG A 147 10.93 -13.74 10.82
CA ARG A 147 10.29 -13.43 12.11
C ARG A 147 9.51 -14.58 12.73
N SER A 148 9.09 -15.57 11.94
CA SER A 148 8.29 -16.69 12.45
C SER A 148 9.08 -17.93 12.83
N ALA A 149 10.37 -17.94 12.50
CA ALA A 149 11.32 -19.00 12.80
C ALA A 149 12.00 -18.82 14.18
N GLY A 150 11.83 -17.65 14.81
CA GLY A 150 12.15 -17.41 16.22
C GLY A 150 10.93 -17.68 17.10
#